data_AF-A0A1B5Z919-F1
#
_entry.id   AF-A0A1B5Z919-F1
#
_cell.length_a   1.000
_cell.length_b   1.000
_cell.length_c   1.000
_cell.angle_alpha   90.00
_cell.angle_beta   90.00
_cell.angle_gamma   90.00
#
_symmetry.space_group_name_H-M   'P 1'
#
loop_
_entity.id
_entity.type
_entity.pdbx_description
1 polymer ?
#
loop_
_entity_poly.entity_id
_entity_poly.type
_entity_poly.pdbx_seq_one_letter_code
_entity_poly.pdbx_strand_id
1 'polypeptide(L)'
;VSISDVEKAIIDDMGPEALKNELIDAMVYAFKLMEISSYLNGRECKYLAESDSAKEEAALLGQSLEQAKLTEKEQESARLTVEKEKLEGQVRDLTAEKETLEGKMRDLESRPCSSGTAPDADELVVDPNGEYKGFTRAALVSRIFELEAQQLDIAKSSFDNAIAQLMVLNPGVDMVVAGASELKEVHDVVIVSPPPEEED
;
A
#
# COMPACT_ATOMS: atom_id res chain seq x y z
N VAL A 1 46.07 -74.02 2.70
CA VAL A 1 47.47 -73.59 2.90
C VAL A 1 48.29 -74.84 3.14
N SER A 2 49.34 -75.07 2.37
CA SER A 2 50.25 -76.20 2.51
C SER A 2 51.60 -75.68 3.01
N ILE A 3 52.20 -76.36 3.98
CA ILE A 3 53.54 -76.06 4.49
C ILE A 3 54.56 -76.37 3.37
N SER A 4 55.48 -75.45 3.11
CA SER A 4 56.52 -75.62 2.10
C SER A 4 57.63 -76.56 2.57
N ASP A 5 58.41 -77.13 1.64
CA ASP A 5 59.52 -78.03 1.97
C ASP A 5 60.59 -77.35 2.83
N VAL A 6 60.79 -76.04 2.66
CA VAL A 6 61.73 -75.24 3.47
C VAL A 6 61.22 -75.08 4.91
N GLU A 7 59.96 -74.71 5.09
CA GLU A 7 59.35 -74.59 6.42
C GLU A 7 59.34 -75.95 7.14
N LYS A 8 59.09 -77.03 6.41
CA LYS A 8 59.12 -78.39 6.96
C LYS A 8 60.52 -78.78 7.45
N ALA A 9 61.57 -78.49 6.67
CA ALA A 9 62.95 -78.74 7.09
C ALA A 9 63.35 -77.93 8.34
N ILE A 10 62.83 -76.71 8.50
CA ILE A 10 63.05 -75.88 9.69
C ILE A 10 62.33 -76.46 10.91
N ILE A 11 61.06 -76.85 10.76
CA ILE A 11 60.25 -77.47 11.82
C ILE A 11 60.89 -78.79 12.30
N ASP A 12 61.42 -79.60 11.37
CA ASP A 12 62.07 -80.87 11.69
C ASP A 12 63.42 -80.70 12.43
N ASP A 13 64.12 -79.57 12.26
CA ASP A 13 65.37 -79.23 12.97
C ASP A 13 65.11 -78.65 14.38
N MET A 14 63.88 -78.18 14.66
CA MET A 14 63.52 -77.65 15.97
C MET A 14 63.36 -78.75 17.02
N GLY A 15 63.98 -78.54 18.19
CA GLY A 15 63.74 -79.38 19.36
C GLY A 15 62.28 -79.31 19.86
N PRO A 16 61.80 -80.33 20.60
CA PRO A 16 60.39 -80.45 21.00
C PRO A 16 59.88 -79.27 21.85
N GLU A 17 60.73 -78.72 22.74
CA GLU A 17 60.39 -77.51 23.51
C GLU A 17 60.27 -76.25 22.64
N ALA A 18 61.14 -76.08 21.64
CA ALA A 18 61.07 -74.94 20.72
C ALA A 18 59.80 -74.99 19.87
N LEU A 19 59.48 -76.17 19.34
CA LEU A 19 58.25 -76.42 18.58
C LEU A 19 56.99 -76.15 19.41
N LYS A 20 56.98 -76.59 20.67
CA LYS A 20 55.88 -76.33 21.59
C LYS A 20 55.69 -74.83 21.83
N ASN A 21 56.76 -74.07 22.03
CA ASN A 21 56.68 -72.63 22.30
C ASN A 21 56.19 -71.85 21.07
N GLU A 22 56.70 -72.15 19.88
CA GLU A 22 56.24 -71.50 18.64
C GLU A 22 54.77 -71.82 18.33
N LEU A 23 54.34 -73.06 18.59
CA LEU A 23 52.93 -73.43 18.46
C LEU A 23 52.05 -72.65 19.44
N ILE A 24 52.48 -72.49 20.69
CA ILE A 24 51.76 -71.69 21.70
C ILE A 24 51.66 -70.24 21.23
N ASP A 25 52.75 -69.64 20.78
CA ASP A 25 52.76 -68.26 20.29
C ASP A 25 51.83 -68.10 19.08
N ALA A 26 51.91 -69.00 18.10
CA ALA A 26 51.04 -69.01 16.93
C ALA A 26 49.56 -69.16 17.32
N MET A 27 49.23 -70.03 18.29
CA MET A 27 47.87 -70.17 18.81
C MET A 27 47.39 -68.87 19.48
N VAL A 28 48.24 -68.21 20.29
CA VAL A 28 47.91 -66.94 20.92
C VAL A 28 47.63 -65.86 19.87
N TYR A 29 48.46 -65.75 18.83
CA TYR A 29 48.21 -64.82 17.71
C TYR A 29 46.91 -65.15 16.98
N ALA A 30 46.61 -66.43 16.72
CA ALA A 30 45.37 -66.85 16.06
C ALA A 30 44.13 -66.50 16.89
N PHE A 31 44.16 -66.74 18.21
CA PHE A 31 43.09 -66.32 19.12
C PHE A 31 42.94 -64.81 19.14
N LYS A 32 44.04 -64.05 19.13
CA LYS A 32 43.96 -62.59 19.13
C LYS A 32 43.32 -62.04 17.86
N LEU A 33 43.67 -62.61 16.71
CA LEU A 33 43.01 -62.27 15.43
C LEU A 33 41.52 -62.63 15.46
N MET A 34 41.15 -63.77 16.05
CA MET A 34 39.75 -64.17 16.20
C MET A 34 38.97 -63.21 17.10
N GLU A 35 39.54 -62.79 18.23
CA GLU A 35 38.95 -61.77 19.10
C GLU A 35 38.72 -60.45 18.36
N ILE A 36 39.73 -59.97 17.62
CA ILE A 36 39.63 -58.72 16.85
C ILE A 36 38.55 -58.85 15.77
N SER A 37 38.52 -59.97 15.04
CA SER A 37 37.50 -60.23 14.03
C SER A 37 36.09 -60.24 14.64
N SER A 38 35.90 -60.93 15.78
CA SER A 38 34.62 -60.95 16.49
C SER A 38 34.19 -59.56 16.95
N TYR A 39 35.12 -58.77 17.51
CA TYR A 39 34.86 -57.39 17.93
C TYR A 39 34.45 -56.48 16.76
N LEU A 40 35.17 -56.56 15.64
CA LEU A 40 34.87 -55.78 14.44
C LEU A 40 33.51 -56.17 13.85
N ASN A 41 33.21 -57.47 13.76
CA ASN A 41 31.92 -57.97 13.28
C ASN A 41 30.77 -57.47 14.16
N GLY A 42 30.91 -57.54 15.49
CA GLY A 42 29.89 -57.04 16.41
C GLY A 42 29.66 -55.53 16.25
N ARG A 43 30.73 -54.77 16.04
CA ARG A 43 30.65 -53.33 15.77
C ARG A 43 29.95 -53.03 14.44
N GLU A 44 30.25 -53.79 13.39
CA GLU A 44 29.63 -53.64 12.07
C GLU A 44 28.13 -53.96 12.11
N CYS A 45 27.73 -55.06 12.76
CA CYS A 45 26.32 -55.39 12.97
C CYS A 45 25.56 -54.26 13.68
N LYS A 46 26.18 -53.63 14.68
CA LYS A 46 25.58 -52.50 15.39
C LYS A 46 25.34 -51.31 14.46
N TYR A 47 26.34 -50.93 13.66
CA TYR A 47 26.18 -49.82 12.71
C TYR A 47 25.12 -50.09 11.65
N LEU A 48 25.03 -51.32 11.15
CA LEU A 48 24.00 -51.71 10.19
C LEU A 48 22.59 -51.58 10.81
N ALA A 49 22.39 -52.06 12.03
CA ALA A 49 21.12 -51.92 12.74
C ALA A 49 20.73 -50.46 12.99
N GLU A 50 21.68 -49.61 13.42
CA GLU A 50 21.45 -48.17 13.59
C GLU A 50 21.12 -47.47 12.27
N SER A 51 21.84 -47.82 11.19
CA SER A 51 21.58 -47.30 9.84
C SER A 51 20.17 -47.68 9.37
N ASP A 52 19.75 -48.93 9.55
CA ASP A 52 18.43 -49.38 9.10
C ASP A 52 17.31 -48.72 9.92
N SER A 53 17.48 -48.57 11.23
CA SER A 53 16.56 -47.81 12.07
C SER A 53 16.45 -46.35 11.64
N ALA A 54 17.58 -45.70 11.32
CA ALA A 54 17.59 -44.30 10.88
C ALA A 54 16.91 -44.13 9.50
N LYS A 55 17.05 -45.11 8.60
CA LYS A 55 16.35 -45.11 7.30
C LYS A 55 14.85 -45.26 7.47
N GLU A 56 14.41 -46.13 8.38
CA GLU A 56 12.99 -46.30 8.69
C GLU A 56 12.38 -45.02 9.28
N GLU A 57 13.06 -44.39 10.25
CA GLU A 57 12.63 -43.11 10.82
C GLU A 57 12.57 -42.00 9.75
N ALA A 58 13.59 -41.90 8.89
CA ALA A 58 13.61 -40.94 7.80
C ALA A 58 12.46 -41.15 6.80
N ALA A 59 12.09 -42.41 6.52
CA ALA A 59 10.96 -42.73 5.66
C ALA A 59 9.63 -42.29 6.29
N LEU A 60 9.44 -42.55 7.59
CA LEU A 60 8.25 -42.12 8.34
C LEU A 60 8.13 -40.58 8.38
N LEU A 61 9.23 -39.89 8.68
CA LEU A 61 9.26 -38.42 8.67
C LEU A 61 8.98 -37.85 7.28
N GLY A 62 9.55 -38.45 6.23
CA GLY A 62 9.28 -38.07 4.84
C GLY A 62 7.80 -38.22 4.48
N GLN A 63 7.17 -39.33 4.87
CA GLN A 63 5.75 -39.56 4.63
C GLN A 63 4.88 -38.55 5.40
N SER A 64 5.19 -38.28 6.67
CA SER A 64 4.46 -37.31 7.49
C SER A 64 4.58 -35.89 6.93
N LEU A 65 5.76 -35.51 6.44
CA LEU A 65 6.00 -34.21 5.80
C LEU A 65 5.15 -34.05 4.52
N GLU A 66 5.13 -35.06 3.65
CA GLU A 66 4.32 -35.01 2.43
C GLU A 66 2.82 -34.93 2.75
N GLN A 67 2.36 -35.66 3.77
CA GLN A 67 0.98 -35.56 4.24
C GLN A 67 0.66 -34.16 4.77
N ALA A 68 1.54 -33.56 5.57
CA ALA A 68 1.36 -32.22 6.10
C ALA A 68 1.25 -31.18 4.98
N LYS A 69 2.14 -31.22 3.98
CA LYS A 69 2.09 -30.33 2.81
C LYS A 69 0.78 -30.47 2.04
N LEU A 70 0.29 -31.70 1.87
CA LEU A 70 -0.97 -31.95 1.18
C LEU A 70 -2.14 -31.33 1.95
N THR A 71 -2.20 -31.52 3.27
CA THR A 71 -3.26 -30.93 4.11
C THR A 71 -3.22 -29.41 4.13
N GLU A 72 -2.03 -28.81 4.16
CA GLU A 72 -1.87 -27.35 4.10
C GLU A 72 -2.38 -26.80 2.76
N LYS A 73 -2.01 -27.45 1.65
CA LYS A 73 -2.47 -27.07 0.31
C LYS A 73 -3.99 -27.21 0.16
N GLU A 74 -4.57 -28.28 0.70
CA GLU A 74 -6.03 -28.46 0.71
C GLU A 74 -6.73 -27.36 1.52
N GLN A 75 -6.18 -27.00 2.68
CA GLN A 75 -6.72 -25.91 3.50
C GLN A 75 -6.61 -24.55 2.81
N GLU A 76 -5.48 -24.26 2.18
CA GLU A 76 -5.28 -23.03 1.41
C GLU A 76 -6.24 -22.96 0.22
N SER A 77 -6.41 -24.06 -0.51
CA SER A 77 -7.38 -24.16 -1.60
C SER A 77 -8.80 -23.88 -1.11
N ALA A 78 -9.21 -24.44 0.04
CA ALA A 78 -10.53 -24.21 0.61
C ALA A 78 -10.74 -22.74 1.04
N ARG A 79 -9.70 -22.08 1.56
CA ARG A 79 -9.76 -20.64 1.88
C ARG A 79 -9.92 -19.79 0.64
N LEU A 80 -9.12 -20.06 -0.39
CA LEU A 80 -9.17 -19.34 -1.66
C LEU A 80 -10.52 -19.50 -2.38
N THR A 81 -11.16 -20.68 -2.30
CA THR A 81 -12.51 -20.86 -2.86
C THR A 81 -13.55 -19.98 -2.18
N VAL A 82 -13.51 -19.87 -0.84
CA VAL A 82 -14.45 -19.02 -0.09
C VAL A 82 -14.21 -17.54 -0.40
N GLU A 83 -12.95 -17.11 -0.46
CA GLU A 83 -12.61 -15.72 -0.80
C GLU A 83 -13.03 -15.38 -2.23
N LYS A 84 -12.82 -16.29 -3.17
CA LYS A 84 -13.28 -16.14 -4.56
C LYS A 84 -14.79 -15.95 -4.62
N GLU A 85 -15.58 -16.80 -3.98
CA GLU A 85 -17.04 -16.70 -3.97
C GLU A 85 -17.51 -15.35 -3.38
N LYS A 86 -16.85 -14.89 -2.31
CA LYS A 86 -17.13 -13.58 -1.71
C LYS A 86 -16.84 -12.43 -2.68
N LEU A 87 -15.67 -12.44 -3.33
CA LEU A 87 -15.27 -11.41 -4.30
C LEU A 87 -16.19 -11.42 -5.52
N GLU A 88 -16.57 -12.60 -6.01
CA GLU A 88 -17.55 -12.74 -7.10
C GLU A 88 -18.93 -12.19 -6.70
N GLY A 89 -19.35 -12.34 -5.44
CA GLY A 89 -20.52 -11.66 -4.90
C GLY A 89 -20.41 -10.14 -4.97
N GLN A 90 -19.33 -9.58 -4.44
CA GLN A 90 -19.10 -8.13 -4.45
C GLN A 90 -19.02 -7.54 -5.86
N VAL A 91 -18.40 -8.25 -6.80
CA VAL A 91 -18.35 -7.84 -8.21
C VAL A 91 -19.75 -7.79 -8.81
N ARG A 92 -20.61 -8.77 -8.53
CA ARG A 92 -22.00 -8.76 -9.02
C ARG A 92 -22.80 -7.60 -8.44
N ASP A 93 -22.68 -7.35 -7.13
CA ASP A 93 -23.39 -6.25 -6.46
C ASP A 93 -22.97 -4.89 -7.03
N LEU A 94 -21.67 -4.65 -7.15
CA LEU A 94 -21.13 -3.41 -7.75
C LEU A 94 -21.53 -3.26 -9.21
N THR A 95 -21.62 -4.35 -9.95
CA THR A 95 -22.07 -4.32 -11.36
C THR A 95 -23.53 -3.89 -11.44
N ALA A 96 -24.40 -4.45 -10.59
CA ALA A 96 -25.81 -4.07 -10.52
C ALA A 96 -26.02 -2.61 -10.08
N GLU A 97 -25.23 -2.14 -9.12
CA GLU A 97 -25.24 -0.74 -8.69
C GLU A 97 -24.81 0.20 -9.83
N LYS A 98 -23.74 -0.15 -10.54
CA LYS A 98 -23.26 0.60 -11.71
C LYS A 98 -24.35 0.73 -12.77
N GLU A 99 -25.02 -0.36 -13.15
CA GLU A 99 -26.11 -0.34 -14.13
C GLU A 99 -27.28 0.54 -13.68
N THR A 100 -27.60 0.50 -12.38
CA THR A 100 -28.65 1.34 -11.78
C THR A 100 -28.29 2.82 -11.84
N LEU A 101 -27.05 3.17 -11.49
CA LEU A 101 -26.55 4.55 -11.54
C LEU A 101 -26.46 5.07 -12.97
N GLU A 102 -26.03 4.24 -13.92
CA GLU A 102 -26.03 4.58 -15.35
C GLU A 102 -27.46 4.85 -15.86
N GLY A 103 -28.46 4.07 -15.40
CA GLY A 103 -29.87 4.34 -15.68
C GLY A 103 -30.32 5.71 -15.20
N LYS A 104 -30.07 6.02 -13.92
CA LYS A 104 -30.38 7.34 -13.35
C LYS A 104 -29.66 8.49 -14.07
N MET A 105 -28.43 8.28 -14.52
CA MET A 105 -27.68 9.28 -15.26
C MET A 105 -28.35 9.59 -16.60
N ARG A 106 -28.78 8.57 -17.35
CA ARG A 106 -29.52 8.76 -18.61
C ARG A 106 -30.88 9.43 -18.40
N ASP A 107 -31.59 9.09 -17.33
CA ASP A 107 -32.87 9.73 -16.99
C ASP A 107 -32.70 11.22 -16.67
N LEU A 108 -31.63 11.57 -15.95
CA LEU A 108 -31.30 12.97 -15.66
C LEU A 108 -30.85 13.74 -16.91
N GLU A 109 -30.05 13.11 -17.78
CA GLU A 109 -29.58 13.70 -19.03
C GLU A 109 -30.73 13.90 -20.04
N SER A 110 -31.71 13.01 -20.05
CA SER A 110 -32.89 13.12 -20.91
C SER A 110 -33.98 14.04 -20.35
N ARG A 111 -33.90 14.46 -19.08
CA ARG A 111 -34.83 15.42 -18.50
C ARG A 111 -34.56 16.79 -19.12
N PRO A 112 -35.49 17.36 -19.92
CA PRO A 112 -35.32 18.71 -20.43
C PRO A 112 -35.18 19.64 -19.24
N CYS A 113 -34.18 20.52 -19.25
CA CYS A 113 -34.14 21.65 -18.34
C CYS A 113 -35.49 22.37 -18.45
N SER A 114 -36.37 22.19 -17.47
CA SER A 114 -37.53 23.06 -17.24
C SER A 114 -37.01 24.37 -16.67
N SER A 115 -36.16 25.06 -17.44
CA SER A 115 -36.00 26.50 -17.31
C SER A 115 -37.20 27.08 -18.05
N GLY A 116 -38.30 27.22 -17.32
CA GLY A 116 -39.38 28.09 -17.73
C GLY A 116 -38.83 29.50 -17.90
N THR A 117 -39.30 30.17 -18.95
CA THR A 117 -38.89 31.49 -19.44
C THR A 117 -37.62 31.45 -20.30
N ALA A 118 -37.84 31.47 -21.62
CA ALA A 118 -36.80 31.88 -22.56
C ALA A 118 -36.36 33.30 -22.18
N PRO A 119 -35.06 33.57 -21.96
CA PRO A 119 -34.60 34.91 -21.62
C PRO A 119 -34.92 35.85 -22.78
N ASP A 120 -35.30 37.07 -22.43
CA ASP A 120 -35.48 38.15 -23.38
C ASP A 120 -34.18 38.34 -24.19
N ALA A 121 -34.30 38.71 -25.46
CA ALA A 121 -33.15 38.74 -26.38
C ALA A 121 -32.05 39.74 -25.94
N ASP A 122 -32.41 40.71 -25.10
CA ASP A 122 -31.50 41.68 -24.51
C ASP A 122 -30.79 41.18 -23.23
N GLU A 123 -31.27 40.10 -22.57
CA GLU A 123 -30.59 39.47 -21.40
C GLU A 123 -29.48 38.49 -21.80
N LEU A 124 -29.38 38.13 -23.10
CA LEU A 124 -28.44 37.12 -23.59
C LEU A 124 -27.02 37.65 -23.84
N VAL A 125 -26.79 38.95 -23.73
CA VAL A 125 -25.45 39.55 -23.88
C VAL A 125 -24.74 39.54 -22.51
N VAL A 126 -24.46 38.34 -22.00
CA VAL A 126 -23.80 38.11 -20.71
C VAL A 126 -22.37 38.67 -20.68
N ASP A 127 -21.73 38.79 -21.84
CA ASP A 127 -20.34 39.25 -21.98
C ASP A 127 -20.11 39.89 -23.35
N PRO A 128 -20.46 41.19 -23.52
CA PRO A 128 -20.34 41.89 -24.80
C PRO A 128 -18.91 41.95 -25.33
N ASN A 129 -17.91 41.92 -24.43
CA ASN A 129 -16.49 42.07 -24.74
C ASN A 129 -15.75 40.73 -24.81
N GLY A 130 -16.39 39.62 -24.42
CA GLY A 130 -15.78 38.30 -24.38
C GLY A 130 -14.74 38.11 -23.27
N GLU A 131 -14.71 38.97 -22.25
CA GLU A 131 -13.72 38.96 -21.16
C GLU A 131 -13.81 37.70 -20.30
N TYR A 132 -15.01 37.16 -20.12
CA TYR A 132 -15.32 36.02 -19.25
C TYR A 132 -15.42 34.71 -20.03
N LYS A 133 -15.24 34.75 -21.36
CA LYS A 133 -15.29 33.57 -22.21
C LYS A 133 -14.18 32.57 -21.84
N GLY A 134 -14.58 31.40 -21.34
CA GLY A 134 -13.66 30.34 -20.93
C GLY A 134 -13.29 30.34 -19.45
N PHE A 135 -13.86 31.26 -18.66
CA PHE A 135 -13.73 31.17 -17.21
C PHE A 135 -14.46 29.93 -16.68
N THR A 136 -13.81 29.20 -15.77
CA THR A 136 -14.49 28.16 -14.98
C THR A 136 -15.39 28.82 -13.93
N ARG A 137 -16.35 28.08 -13.37
CA ARG A 137 -17.20 28.59 -12.27
C ARG A 137 -16.38 29.17 -11.11
N ALA A 138 -15.28 28.52 -10.74
CA ALA A 138 -14.39 29.00 -9.68
C ALA A 138 -13.66 30.29 -10.07
N ALA A 139 -13.26 30.44 -11.33
CA ALA A 139 -12.62 31.65 -11.83
C ALA A 139 -13.59 32.85 -11.82
N LEU A 140 -14.85 32.64 -12.20
CA LEU A 140 -15.88 33.69 -12.13
C LEU A 140 -16.12 34.15 -10.68
N VAL A 141 -16.26 33.20 -9.75
CA VAL A 141 -16.42 33.52 -8.32
C VAL A 141 -15.22 34.30 -7.79
N SER A 142 -14.00 33.90 -8.16
CA SER A 142 -12.78 34.60 -7.76
C SER A 142 -12.75 36.04 -8.27
N ARG A 143 -13.19 36.26 -9.52
CA ARG A 143 -13.25 37.59 -10.13
C ARG A 143 -14.29 38.50 -9.47
N ILE A 144 -15.43 37.96 -9.05
CA ILE A 144 -16.46 38.72 -8.32
C ILE A 144 -15.90 39.23 -6.99
N PHE A 145 -15.28 38.35 -6.19
CA PHE A 145 -14.69 38.76 -4.91
C PHE A 145 -13.56 39.79 -5.08
N GLU A 146 -12.75 39.65 -6.14
CA GLU A 146 -11.73 40.65 -6.47
C GLU A 146 -12.34 42.02 -6.79
N LEU A 147 -13.40 42.05 -7.60
CA LEU A 147 -14.10 43.28 -7.96
C LEU A 147 -14.81 43.91 -6.74
N GLU A 148 -15.46 43.12 -5.90
CA GLU A 148 -16.08 43.59 -4.65
C GLU A 148 -15.06 44.28 -3.74
N ALA A 149 -13.86 43.71 -3.60
CA ALA A 149 -12.80 44.32 -2.79
C ALA A 149 -12.34 45.68 -3.36
N GLN A 150 -12.37 45.86 -4.68
CA GLN A 150 -11.95 47.10 -5.34
C GLN A 150 -13.02 48.20 -5.30
N GLN A 151 -14.30 47.87 -5.09
CA GLN A 151 -15.39 48.85 -5.14
C GLN A 151 -15.22 49.98 -4.12
N LEU A 152 -14.76 49.68 -2.90
CA LEU A 152 -14.56 50.69 -1.88
C LEU A 152 -13.45 51.69 -2.27
N ASP A 153 -12.34 51.20 -2.78
CA ASP A 153 -11.22 52.05 -3.23
C ASP A 153 -11.63 52.92 -4.42
N ILE A 154 -12.42 52.39 -5.35
CA ILE A 154 -12.98 53.14 -6.47
C ILE A 154 -13.92 54.24 -5.96
N ALA A 155 -14.84 53.92 -5.04
CA ALA A 155 -15.77 54.86 -4.46
C ALA A 155 -15.03 56.02 -3.76
N LYS A 156 -14.04 55.69 -2.92
CA LYS A 156 -13.18 56.67 -2.24
C LYS A 156 -12.44 57.57 -3.23
N SER A 157 -11.80 56.99 -4.24
CA SER A 157 -11.09 57.78 -5.26
C SER A 157 -12.03 58.70 -6.04
N SER A 158 -13.27 58.26 -6.30
CA SER A 158 -14.28 59.07 -6.98
C SER A 158 -14.74 60.25 -6.11
N PHE A 159 -14.87 60.03 -4.80
CA PHE A 159 -15.23 61.04 -3.81
C PHE A 159 -14.12 62.07 -3.62
N ASP A 160 -12.87 61.64 -3.44
CA ASP A 160 -11.71 62.54 -3.33
C ASP A 160 -11.58 63.43 -4.58
N ASN A 161 -11.83 62.86 -5.77
CA ASN A 161 -11.84 63.59 -7.02
C ASN A 161 -12.98 64.64 -7.06
N ALA A 162 -14.17 64.32 -6.56
CA ALA A 162 -15.28 65.26 -6.47
C ALA A 162 -14.97 66.41 -5.50
N ILE A 163 -14.37 66.12 -4.34
CA ILE A 163 -13.89 67.14 -3.39
C ILE A 163 -12.89 68.07 -4.08
N ALA A 164 -11.89 67.50 -4.77
CA ALA A 164 -10.88 68.30 -5.46
C ALA A 164 -11.51 69.24 -6.50
N GLN A 165 -12.51 68.77 -7.26
CA GLN A 165 -13.25 69.62 -8.20
C GLN A 165 -14.00 70.75 -7.48
N LEU A 166 -14.66 70.47 -6.35
CA LEU A 166 -15.36 71.49 -5.56
C LEU A 166 -14.43 72.57 -5.04
N MET A 167 -13.22 72.19 -4.58
CA MET A 167 -12.21 73.14 -4.13
C MET A 167 -11.74 74.06 -5.27
N VAL A 168 -11.60 73.53 -6.49
CA VAL A 168 -11.24 74.32 -7.68
C VAL A 168 -12.35 75.30 -8.05
N LEU A 169 -13.61 74.88 -7.97
CA LEU A 169 -14.76 75.70 -8.37
C LEU A 169 -15.12 76.81 -7.37
N ASN A 170 -14.66 76.73 -6.13
CA ASN A 170 -14.95 77.70 -5.07
C ASN A 170 -13.68 78.42 -4.58
N PRO A 171 -12.98 79.19 -5.45
CA PRO A 171 -11.76 79.89 -5.05
C PRO A 171 -12.09 80.97 -4.01
N GLY A 172 -11.53 80.83 -2.81
CA GLY A 172 -11.71 81.78 -1.71
C GLY A 172 -12.58 81.28 -0.55
N VAL A 173 -13.16 80.08 -0.67
CA VAL A 173 -13.80 79.37 0.45
C VAL A 173 -12.85 78.27 0.93
N ASP A 174 -12.47 78.32 2.21
CA ASP A 174 -11.69 77.24 2.83
C ASP A 174 -12.64 76.09 3.19
N MET A 175 -12.58 74.99 2.44
CA MET A 175 -13.43 73.83 2.64
C MET A 175 -12.83 72.91 3.71
N VAL A 176 -13.55 72.70 4.81
CA VAL A 176 -13.19 71.73 5.83
C VAL A 176 -13.56 70.33 5.34
N VAL A 177 -12.56 69.61 4.82
CA VAL A 177 -12.73 68.22 4.30
C VAL A 177 -12.43 67.16 5.36
N ALA A 178 -11.91 67.56 6.53
CA ALA A 178 -11.58 66.64 7.60
C ALA A 178 -12.82 65.92 8.14
N GLY A 179 -12.85 64.60 8.02
CA GLY A 179 -13.95 63.76 8.47
C GLY A 179 -15.03 63.49 7.43
N ALA A 180 -14.94 64.09 6.25
CA ALA A 180 -15.76 63.75 5.09
C ALA A 180 -15.29 62.43 4.47
N SER A 181 -16.23 61.57 4.07
CA SER A 181 -15.97 60.27 3.44
C SER A 181 -17.20 59.84 2.66
N GLU A 182 -16.97 59.02 1.64
CA GLU A 182 -17.96 58.29 0.85
C GLU A 182 -18.94 57.45 1.68
N LEU A 183 -18.56 57.06 2.90
CA LEU A 183 -19.37 56.23 3.81
C LEU A 183 -20.11 57.05 4.88
N LYS A 184 -20.15 58.39 4.76
CA LYS A 184 -20.82 59.25 5.73
C LYS A 184 -21.97 60.03 5.13
N GLU A 185 -22.95 60.31 5.99
CA GLU A 185 -24.15 61.05 5.63
C GLU A 185 -24.20 62.39 6.39
N VAL A 186 -24.99 63.33 5.87
CA VAL A 186 -25.24 64.61 6.53
C VAL A 186 -26.65 64.60 7.10
N HIS A 187 -26.77 64.60 8.43
CA HIS A 187 -28.03 64.74 9.17
C HIS A 187 -27.97 66.02 9.99
N ASP A 188 -28.98 66.89 9.88
CA ASP A 188 -29.06 68.16 10.62
C ASP A 188 -27.76 68.99 10.58
N VAL A 189 -27.11 69.04 9.40
CA VAL A 189 -25.84 69.78 9.16
C VAL A 189 -24.61 69.14 9.84
N VAL A 190 -24.71 67.91 10.34
CA VAL A 190 -23.62 67.15 10.95
C VAL A 190 -23.29 65.91 10.12
N ILE A 191 -21.99 65.67 9.90
CA ILE A 191 -21.50 64.46 9.23
C ILE A 191 -21.52 63.29 10.21
N VAL A 192 -22.35 62.28 9.97
CA VAL A 192 -22.52 61.10 10.81
C VAL A 192 -22.32 59.81 10.00
N SER A 193 -22.04 58.71 10.69
CA SER A 193 -22.02 57.39 10.05
C SER A 193 -23.45 56.87 9.92
N PRO A 194 -23.80 56.23 8.79
CA PRO A 194 -25.11 55.61 8.63
C PRO A 194 -25.32 54.52 9.70
N PRO A 195 -26.57 54.25 10.10
CA PRO A 195 -26.88 53.14 11.01
C PRO A 195 -26.50 51.79 10.37
N PRO A 196 -26.16 50.76 11.18
CA PRO A 196 -25.86 49.44 10.63
C PRO A 196 -27.09 48.88 9.89
N GLU A 197 -26.88 48.29 8.71
CA GLU A 197 -27.93 47.58 7.98
C GLU A 197 -28.40 46.39 8.82
N GLU A 198 -29.70 46.29 9.10
CA GLU A 198 -30.29 45.10 9.72
C GLU A 198 -30.28 43.96 8.69
N GLU A 199 -29.63 42.84 9.00
CA GLU A 199 -29.65 41.62 8.17
C GLU A 199 -31.05 40.97 8.25
N ASP A 200 -31.85 41.11 7.18
CA ASP A 200 -33.09 40.33 6.95
C ASP A 200 -32.81 38.98 6.28
#